data_AF-A0A7W1R9K1-F1
#
_entry.id   AF-A0A7W1R9K1-F1
#
_cell.length_a   1.000
_cell.length_b   1.000
_cell.length_c   1.000
_cell.angle_alpha   90.00
_cell.angle_beta   90.00
_cell.angle_gamma   90.00
#
_symmetry.space_group_name_H-M   'P 1'
#
loop_
_entity.id
_entity.type
_entity.pdbx_description
1 polymer ?
#
loop_
_entity_poly.entity_id
_entity_poly.type
_entity_poly.pdbx_seq_one_letter_code
_entity_poly.pdbx_strand_id
1 'polypeptide(L)'
;MARREKTTTAHLVIPPPENEIPSGLLERFAQTAEAVAATTKKLEKAALVGAYLHDLSDADLQRAARYFAGQQFASNDMRTTNVGNSVLRDALREATGTSVETLRPRYVRLGDAGEVAEEAILEATRDQERTPTITLAEIQSLIERLSEMRGTKIKRELLATVLARATPL
;
A
#
# COMPACT_ATOMS: atom_id res chain seq x y z
N MET A 1 18.28 -13.63 -52.93
CA MET A 1 18.62 -13.35 -51.52
C MET A 1 17.50 -12.54 -50.91
N ALA A 2 16.59 -13.18 -50.16
CA ALA A 2 15.40 -12.56 -49.60
C ALA A 2 15.67 -12.12 -48.15
N ARG A 3 15.62 -10.81 -47.92
CA ARG A 3 15.77 -10.15 -46.62
C ARG A 3 14.46 -10.36 -45.84
N ARG A 4 14.49 -11.16 -44.78
CA ARG A 4 13.35 -11.32 -43.87
C ARG A 4 13.25 -10.07 -43.00
N GLU A 5 12.25 -9.24 -43.26
CA GLU A 5 11.84 -8.17 -42.36
C GLU A 5 11.17 -8.80 -41.14
N LYS A 6 11.71 -8.50 -39.96
CA LYS A 6 11.10 -8.86 -38.68
C LYS A 6 9.93 -7.90 -38.46
N THR A 7 8.71 -8.40 -38.57
CA THR A 7 7.52 -7.72 -38.08
C THR A 7 7.60 -7.66 -36.55
N THR A 8 8.07 -6.54 -36.04
CA THR A 8 7.90 -6.15 -34.63
C THR A 8 6.41 -5.87 -34.44
N THR A 9 5.72 -6.80 -33.78
CA THR A 9 4.36 -6.55 -33.27
C THR A 9 4.46 -5.44 -32.22
N ALA A 10 4.10 -4.23 -32.61
CA ALA A 10 3.77 -3.16 -31.68
C ALA A 10 2.59 -3.64 -30.83
N HIS A 11 2.86 -4.03 -29.58
CA HIS A 11 1.81 -4.16 -28.57
C HIS A 11 1.22 -2.76 -28.38
N LEU A 12 0.05 -2.54 -28.97
CA LEU A 12 -0.80 -1.40 -28.65
C LEU A 12 -1.19 -1.56 -27.18
N VAL A 13 -0.47 -0.89 -26.29
CA VAL A 13 -0.90 -0.68 -24.91
C VAL A 13 -2.12 0.24 -25.02
N ILE A 14 -3.30 -0.36 -25.03
CA ILE A 14 -4.54 0.40 -24.84
C ILE A 14 -4.39 1.04 -23.46
N PRO A 15 -4.37 2.38 -23.36
CA PRO A 15 -4.33 3.01 -22.05
C PRO A 15 -5.56 2.53 -21.27
N PRO A 16 -5.38 2.10 -20.00
CA PRO A 16 -6.51 1.68 -19.19
C PRO A 16 -7.54 2.83 -19.16
N PRO A 17 -8.86 2.52 -19.14
CA PRO A 17 -9.90 3.55 -19.11
C PRO A 17 -9.61 4.59 -18.02
N GLU A 18 -9.97 5.85 -18.25
CA GLU A 18 -9.66 7.03 -17.41
C GLU A 18 -10.05 6.92 -15.92
N ASN A 19 -10.66 5.80 -15.51
CA ASN A 19 -11.13 5.51 -14.16
C ASN A 19 -10.52 4.23 -13.55
N GLU A 20 -9.53 3.60 -14.18
CA GLU A 20 -8.86 2.41 -13.65
C GLU A 20 -7.63 2.81 -12.83
N ILE A 21 -7.59 2.35 -11.58
CA ILE A 21 -6.49 2.64 -10.66
C ILE A 21 -5.23 1.91 -11.18
N PRO A 22 -4.14 2.63 -11.49
CA PRO A 22 -2.93 2.01 -12.01
C PRO A 22 -2.39 0.92 -11.07
N SER A 23 -1.94 -0.21 -11.64
CA SER A 23 -1.46 -1.37 -10.87
C SER A 23 -0.32 -1.06 -9.90
N GLY A 24 0.51 -0.05 -10.18
CA GLY A 24 1.59 0.41 -9.30
C GLY A 24 1.16 1.25 -8.10
N LEU A 25 -0.14 1.55 -7.94
CA LEU A 25 -0.67 2.26 -6.77
C LEU A 25 -0.95 1.30 -5.61
N LEU A 26 -0.74 1.79 -4.39
CA LEU A 26 -1.01 1.06 -3.15
C LEU A 26 -2.48 0.64 -3.05
N GLU A 27 -3.40 1.48 -3.51
CA GLU A 27 -4.84 1.17 -3.54
C GLU A 27 -5.12 -0.11 -4.33
N ARG A 28 -4.50 -0.29 -5.52
CA ARG A 28 -4.72 -1.49 -6.33
C ARG A 28 -4.15 -2.75 -5.66
N PHE A 29 -3.02 -2.60 -4.96
CA PHE A 29 -2.48 -3.66 -4.11
C PHE A 29 -3.45 -4.02 -2.98
N ALA A 30 -4.01 -3.03 -2.27
CA ALA A 30 -4.91 -3.23 -1.14
C ALA A 30 -6.23 -3.88 -1.58
N GLN A 31 -6.82 -3.43 -2.69
CA GLN A 31 -7.98 -4.09 -3.31
C GLN A 31 -7.72 -5.56 -3.65
N THR A 32 -6.52 -5.88 -4.13
CA THR A 32 -6.13 -7.26 -4.42
C THR A 32 -5.98 -8.06 -3.12
N ALA A 33 -5.41 -7.48 -2.08
CA ALA A 33 -5.27 -8.12 -0.76
C ALA A 33 -6.65 -8.44 -0.14
N GLU A 34 -7.61 -7.52 -0.22
CA GLU A 34 -9.00 -7.73 0.22
C GLU A 34 -9.68 -8.87 -0.54
N ALA A 35 -9.57 -8.87 -1.89
CA ALA A 35 -10.14 -9.94 -2.70
C ALA A 35 -9.54 -11.32 -2.32
N VAL A 36 -8.24 -11.37 -1.99
CA VAL A 36 -7.55 -12.58 -1.54
C VAL A 36 -7.96 -12.99 -0.12
N ALA A 37 -8.23 -12.03 0.77
CA ALA A 37 -8.71 -12.26 2.13
C ALA A 37 -10.15 -12.78 2.15
N ALA A 38 -11.00 -12.30 1.23
CA ALA A 38 -12.41 -12.66 1.10
C ALA A 38 -12.66 -14.11 0.65
N THR A 39 -11.64 -14.83 0.16
CA THR A 39 -11.75 -16.25 -0.23
C THR A 39 -10.88 -17.16 0.64
N THR A 40 -11.28 -18.42 0.79
CA THR A 40 -10.49 -19.48 1.42
C THR A 40 -9.88 -20.45 0.40
N LYS A 41 -10.25 -20.33 -0.90
CA LYS A 41 -9.83 -21.26 -1.94
C LYS A 41 -8.42 -20.92 -2.43
N LYS A 42 -7.47 -21.82 -2.20
CA LYS A 42 -6.05 -21.64 -2.58
C LYS A 42 -5.84 -21.27 -4.05
N LEU A 43 -6.54 -21.94 -4.98
CA LEU A 43 -6.41 -21.68 -6.41
C LEU A 43 -6.94 -20.30 -6.81
N GLU A 44 -8.00 -19.84 -6.15
CA GLU A 44 -8.57 -18.52 -6.37
C GLU A 44 -7.62 -17.43 -5.87
N LYS A 45 -7.02 -17.61 -4.69
CA LYS A 45 -5.95 -16.71 -4.20
C LYS A 45 -4.80 -16.60 -5.18
N ALA A 46 -4.34 -17.74 -5.72
CA ALA A 46 -3.25 -17.76 -6.70
C ALA A 46 -3.63 -17.05 -8.00
N ALA A 47 -4.86 -17.20 -8.47
CA ALA A 47 -5.36 -16.52 -9.66
C ALA A 47 -5.45 -15.01 -9.46
N LEU A 48 -5.96 -14.54 -8.31
CA LEU A 48 -6.06 -13.11 -7.98
C LEU A 48 -4.69 -12.44 -7.92
N VAL A 49 -3.76 -13.02 -7.15
CA VAL A 49 -2.39 -12.48 -7.04
C VAL A 49 -1.67 -12.58 -8.39
N GLY A 50 -1.83 -13.69 -9.11
CA GLY A 50 -1.18 -13.90 -10.40
C GLY A 50 -1.62 -12.89 -11.46
N ALA A 51 -2.93 -12.60 -11.54
CA ALA A 51 -3.47 -11.58 -12.42
C ALA A 51 -2.91 -10.19 -12.08
N TYR A 52 -2.91 -9.81 -10.80
CA TYR A 52 -2.36 -8.53 -10.38
C TYR A 52 -0.86 -8.39 -10.67
N LEU A 53 -0.05 -9.41 -10.37
CA LEU A 53 1.40 -9.37 -10.59
C LEU A 53 1.76 -9.31 -12.09
N HIS A 54 0.94 -9.88 -12.97
CA HIS A 54 1.15 -9.85 -14.42
C HIS A 54 1.13 -8.42 -14.99
N ASP A 55 0.34 -7.53 -14.39
CA ASP A 55 0.16 -6.17 -14.89
C ASP A 55 1.17 -5.15 -14.30
N LEU A 56 2.09 -5.62 -13.45
CA LEU A 56 3.10 -4.78 -12.82
C LEU A 56 4.38 -4.65 -13.65
N SER A 57 5.08 -3.52 -13.46
CA SER A 57 6.47 -3.39 -13.87
C SER A 57 7.37 -4.35 -13.07
N ASP A 58 8.52 -4.74 -13.60
CA ASP A 58 9.48 -5.62 -12.88
C ASP A 58 9.87 -5.08 -11.49
N ALA A 59 9.97 -3.75 -11.36
CA ALA A 59 10.30 -3.10 -10.10
C ALA A 59 9.14 -3.21 -9.09
N ASP A 60 7.90 -2.96 -9.54
CA ASP A 60 6.72 -3.01 -8.68
C ASP A 60 6.31 -4.45 -8.36
N LEU A 61 6.55 -5.40 -9.27
CA LEU A 61 6.37 -6.83 -9.03
C LEU A 61 7.22 -7.27 -7.83
N GLN A 62 8.50 -6.87 -7.78
CA GLN A 62 9.38 -7.17 -6.65
C GLN A 62 8.91 -6.53 -5.34
N ARG A 63 8.34 -5.32 -5.39
CA ARG A 63 7.77 -4.65 -4.20
C ARG A 63 6.52 -5.38 -3.71
N ALA A 64 5.55 -5.58 -4.60
CA ALA A 64 4.28 -6.26 -4.33
C ALA A 64 4.48 -7.67 -3.79
N ALA A 65 5.36 -8.47 -4.41
CA ALA A 65 5.64 -9.84 -3.95
C ALA A 65 6.16 -9.88 -2.50
N ARG A 66 7.02 -8.93 -2.12
CA ARG A 66 7.50 -8.79 -0.73
C ARG A 66 6.35 -8.42 0.21
N TYR A 67 5.51 -7.47 -0.18
CA TYR A 67 4.40 -7.01 0.66
C TYR A 67 3.34 -8.09 0.88
N PHE A 68 2.98 -8.88 -0.14
CA PHE A 68 2.09 -10.04 0.04
C PHE A 68 2.69 -11.12 0.94
N ALA A 69 4.02 -11.24 0.97
CA ALA A 69 4.72 -12.13 1.90
C ALA A 69 4.89 -11.53 3.32
N GLY A 70 4.34 -10.34 3.57
CA GLY A 70 4.48 -9.64 4.85
C GLY A 70 5.90 -9.13 5.13
N GLN A 71 6.74 -9.00 4.09
CA GLN A 71 8.14 -8.59 4.21
C GLN A 71 8.31 -7.11 3.87
N GLN A 72 8.91 -6.34 4.77
CA GLN A 72 9.24 -4.92 4.55
C GLN A 72 10.54 -4.74 3.75
N PHE A 73 11.52 -5.61 4.01
CA PHE A 73 12.84 -5.62 3.37
C PHE A 73 13.06 -6.95 2.64
N ALA A 74 14.10 -7.00 1.79
CA ALA A 74 14.53 -8.26 1.21
C ALA A 74 15.09 -9.19 2.29
N SER A 75 15.06 -10.51 2.08
CA SER A 75 15.47 -11.49 3.11
C SER A 75 16.94 -11.40 3.52
N ASN A 76 17.79 -10.77 2.72
CA ASN A 76 19.20 -10.51 3.03
C ASN A 76 19.44 -9.14 3.71
N ASP A 77 18.39 -8.35 3.90
CA ASP A 77 18.45 -7.02 4.48
C ASP A 77 17.84 -7.06 5.88
N MET A 78 18.71 -6.96 6.89
CA MET A 78 18.35 -7.08 8.30
C MET A 78 17.90 -5.75 8.92
N ARG A 79 17.66 -4.70 8.10
CA ARG A 79 17.15 -3.43 8.62
C ARG A 79 15.76 -3.58 9.21
N THR A 80 15.46 -2.75 10.19
CA THR A 80 14.13 -2.62 10.78
C THR A 80 13.72 -1.16 10.79
N THR A 81 12.43 -0.88 10.63
CA THR A 81 11.92 0.50 10.68
C THR A 81 11.97 1.08 12.10
N ASN A 82 12.04 0.22 13.13
CA ASN A 82 11.96 0.60 14.55
C ASN A 82 10.72 1.49 14.82
N VAL A 83 9.60 1.18 14.17
CA VAL A 83 8.31 1.84 14.36
C VAL A 83 7.44 0.93 15.23
N GLY A 84 7.16 1.38 16.46
CA GLY A 84 6.25 0.69 17.36
C GLY A 84 4.81 1.20 17.26
N ASN A 85 3.88 0.50 17.91
CA ASN A 85 2.45 0.82 17.90
C ASN A 85 2.13 2.25 18.37
N SER A 86 2.88 2.81 19.32
CA SER A 86 2.68 4.20 19.77
C SER A 86 2.94 5.21 18.66
N VAL A 87 4.01 5.01 17.87
CA VAL A 87 4.36 5.89 16.75
C VAL A 87 3.30 5.86 15.66
N LEU A 88 2.81 4.66 15.31
CA LEU A 88 1.71 4.51 14.33
C LEU A 88 0.42 5.17 14.81
N ARG A 89 0.04 4.93 16.07
CA ARG A 89 -1.15 5.52 16.69
C ARG A 89 -1.10 7.05 16.66
N ASP A 90 0.03 7.63 17.06
CA ASP A 90 0.16 9.09 17.10
C ASP A 90 0.25 9.70 15.70
N ALA A 91 0.85 8.99 14.74
CA ALA A 91 0.88 9.42 13.34
C ALA A 91 -0.52 9.39 12.71
N LEU A 92 -1.31 8.34 12.97
CA LEU A 92 -2.70 8.24 12.51
C LEU A 92 -3.54 9.38 13.07
N ARG A 93 -3.44 9.65 14.38
CA ARG A 93 -4.14 10.78 15.03
C ARG A 93 -3.82 12.12 14.38
N GLU A 94 -2.54 12.36 14.10
CA GLU A 94 -2.10 13.58 13.45
C GLU A 94 -2.64 13.67 12.02
N ALA A 95 -2.60 12.58 11.27
CA ALA A 95 -3.10 12.51 9.89
C ALA A 95 -4.61 12.72 9.78
N THR A 96 -5.40 12.20 10.73
CA THR A 96 -6.86 12.24 10.71
C THR A 96 -7.46 13.38 11.55
N GLY A 97 -6.63 14.09 12.32
CA GLY A 97 -7.10 15.08 13.30
C GLY A 97 -7.90 14.48 14.47
N THR A 98 -7.90 13.15 14.63
CA THR A 98 -8.72 12.46 15.62
C THR A 98 -8.11 12.50 17.02
N SER A 99 -8.96 12.71 18.04
CA SER A 99 -8.54 12.69 19.44
C SER A 99 -8.24 11.27 19.97
N VAL A 100 -7.55 11.17 21.11
CA VAL A 100 -7.25 9.87 21.74
C VAL A 100 -8.54 9.17 22.17
N GLU A 101 -9.48 9.97 22.66
CA GLU A 101 -10.76 9.57 23.22
C GLU A 101 -11.64 8.90 22.16
N THR A 102 -11.52 9.31 20.91
CA THR A 102 -12.25 8.72 19.78
C THR A 102 -11.57 7.46 19.23
N LEU A 103 -10.22 7.42 19.16
CA LEU A 103 -9.52 6.24 18.64
C LEU A 103 -9.44 5.08 19.64
N ARG A 104 -9.31 5.36 20.94
CA ARG A 104 -9.14 4.29 21.94
C ARG A 104 -10.30 3.27 21.93
N PRO A 105 -11.60 3.68 21.88
CA PRO A 105 -12.70 2.75 21.73
C PRO A 105 -12.62 1.90 20.46
N ARG A 106 -12.13 2.45 19.33
CA ARG A 106 -11.95 1.70 18.08
C ARG A 106 -10.91 0.60 18.23
N TYR A 107 -9.76 0.93 18.81
CA TYR A 107 -8.71 -0.06 19.10
C TYR A 107 -9.21 -1.21 19.98
N VAL A 108 -10.08 -0.93 20.96
CA VAL A 108 -10.67 -1.97 21.81
C VAL A 108 -11.68 -2.82 21.06
N ARG A 109 -12.51 -2.21 20.21
CA ARG A 109 -13.58 -2.91 19.48
C ARG A 109 -13.05 -3.77 18.33
N LEU A 110 -12.12 -3.23 17.54
CA LEU A 110 -11.63 -3.86 16.30
C LEU A 110 -10.48 -4.83 16.59
N GLY A 111 -9.59 -4.49 17.53
CA GLY A 111 -8.44 -5.33 17.86
C GLY A 111 -7.34 -5.36 16.78
N ASP A 112 -7.61 -4.82 15.59
CA ASP A 112 -6.65 -4.67 14.50
C ASP A 112 -6.32 -3.19 14.23
N ALA A 113 -5.05 -2.89 13.95
CA ALA A 113 -4.59 -1.53 13.73
C ALA A 113 -4.91 -1.00 12.32
N GLY A 114 -5.00 -1.89 11.33
CA GLY A 114 -5.40 -1.58 9.96
C GLY A 114 -6.88 -1.21 9.91
N GLU A 115 -7.77 -2.02 10.49
CA GLU A 115 -9.21 -1.71 10.57
C GLU A 115 -9.47 -0.36 11.30
N VAL A 116 -8.69 -0.07 12.35
CA VAL A 116 -8.78 1.23 13.03
C VAL A 116 -8.33 2.38 12.14
N ALA A 117 -7.28 2.17 11.34
CA ALA A 117 -6.79 3.17 10.40
C ALA A 117 -7.82 3.42 9.29
N GLU A 118 -8.41 2.36 8.72
CA GLU A 118 -9.47 2.46 7.73
C GLU A 118 -10.65 3.29 8.25
N GLU A 119 -11.22 2.92 9.40
CA GLU A 119 -12.36 3.67 9.97
C GLU A 119 -12.00 5.14 10.30
N ALA A 120 -10.79 5.39 10.79
CA ALA A 120 -10.33 6.74 11.13
C ALA A 120 -10.13 7.61 9.89
N ILE A 121 -9.54 7.06 8.83
CA ILE A 121 -9.34 7.76 7.56
C ILE A 121 -10.69 7.99 6.88
N LEU A 122 -11.55 6.97 6.80
CA LEU A 122 -12.89 7.09 6.22
C LEU A 122 -13.72 8.21 6.87
N GLU A 123 -13.68 8.33 8.19
CA GLU A 123 -14.36 9.41 8.90
C GLU A 123 -13.72 10.78 8.60
N ALA A 124 -12.39 10.87 8.66
CA ALA A 124 -11.67 12.12 8.43
C ALA A 124 -11.83 12.66 6.99
N THR A 125 -12.13 11.78 6.03
CA THR A 125 -12.24 12.11 4.61
C THR A 125 -13.66 12.01 4.08
N ARG A 126 -14.66 11.89 4.94
CA ARG A 126 -16.07 11.66 4.54
C ARG A 126 -16.59 12.70 3.53
N ASP A 127 -16.17 13.95 3.68
CA ASP A 127 -16.60 15.07 2.84
C ASP A 127 -15.58 15.42 1.74
N GLN A 128 -14.64 14.51 1.43
CA GLN A 128 -13.55 14.72 0.48
C GLN A 128 -13.48 13.57 -0.53
N GLU A 129 -13.48 13.89 -1.83
CA GLU A 129 -13.08 12.93 -2.85
C GLU A 129 -11.56 12.76 -2.80
N ARG A 130 -11.07 11.58 -2.37
CA ARG A 130 -9.65 11.24 -2.41
C ARG A 130 -9.32 10.40 -3.63
N THR A 131 -8.47 10.94 -4.50
CA THR A 131 -7.82 10.16 -5.54
C THR A 131 -6.64 9.38 -4.95
N PRO A 132 -6.54 8.06 -5.17
CA PRO A 132 -5.35 7.30 -4.80
C PRO A 132 -4.11 7.85 -5.49
N THR A 133 -3.07 8.19 -4.72
CA THR A 133 -1.80 8.72 -5.28
C THR A 133 -0.56 8.00 -4.77
N ILE A 134 -0.67 7.22 -3.69
CA ILE A 134 0.48 6.56 -3.07
C ILE A 134 0.87 5.38 -3.96
N THR A 135 2.12 5.38 -4.41
CA THR A 135 2.69 4.29 -5.22
C THR A 135 3.36 3.24 -4.34
N LEU A 136 3.51 2.01 -4.85
CA LEU A 136 4.38 1.01 -4.22
C LEU A 136 5.81 1.51 -4.08
N ALA A 137 6.24 2.35 -5.01
CA ALA A 137 7.56 2.94 -4.97
C ALA A 137 7.76 3.91 -3.80
N GLU A 138 6.75 4.74 -3.55
CA GLU A 138 6.72 5.65 -2.42
C GLU A 138 6.71 4.89 -1.09
N ILE A 139 5.99 3.77 -0.99
CA ILE A 139 5.99 2.91 0.20
C ILE A 139 7.37 2.30 0.47
N GLN A 140 8.07 1.81 -0.55
CA GLN A 140 9.44 1.34 -0.36
C GLN A 140 10.34 2.46 0.15
N SER A 141 10.30 3.65 -0.46
CA SER A 141 11.11 4.79 -0.02
C SER A 141 10.75 5.24 1.40
N LEU A 142 9.48 5.16 1.79
CA LEU A 142 9.04 5.41 3.17
C LEU A 142 9.67 4.40 4.14
N ILE A 143 9.56 3.10 3.85
CA ILE A 143 10.12 2.02 4.69
C ILE A 143 11.64 2.18 4.84
N GLU A 144 12.35 2.47 3.75
CA GLU A 144 13.80 2.70 3.75
C GLU A 144 14.16 3.91 4.63
N ARG A 145 13.51 5.05 4.42
CA ARG A 145 13.74 6.26 5.24
C ARG A 145 13.47 6.01 6.72
N LEU A 146 12.39 5.30 7.06
CA LEU A 146 12.07 4.96 8.45
C LEU A 146 13.17 4.13 9.12
N SER A 147 13.84 3.24 8.37
CA SER A 147 14.95 2.43 8.90
C SER A 147 16.22 3.24 9.18
N GLU A 148 16.47 4.27 8.37
CA GLU A 148 17.66 5.11 8.48
C GLU A 148 17.51 6.17 9.56
N MET A 149 16.30 6.71 9.72
CA MET A 149 16.02 7.78 10.66
C MET A 149 16.20 7.38 12.13
N ARG A 150 16.68 8.35 12.92
CA ARG A 150 16.76 8.27 14.38
C ARG A 150 15.74 9.24 15.00
N GLY A 151 15.08 8.79 16.06
CA GLY A 151 14.07 9.58 16.78
C GLY A 151 12.63 9.26 16.37
N THR A 152 11.79 8.99 17.36
CA THR A 152 10.37 8.63 17.18
C THR A 152 9.54 9.79 16.64
N LYS A 153 9.86 11.04 17.03
CA LYS A 153 9.16 12.25 16.57
C LYS A 153 9.20 12.40 15.05
N ILE A 154 10.38 12.31 14.44
CA ILE A 154 10.54 12.54 13.00
C ILE A 154 9.91 11.39 12.19
N LYS A 155 9.99 10.14 12.71
CA LYS A 155 9.31 8.99 12.10
C LYS A 155 7.79 9.16 12.11
N ARG A 156 7.24 9.63 13.24
CA ARG A 156 5.81 9.93 13.39
C ARG A 156 5.35 10.99 12.39
N GLU A 157 6.08 12.10 12.25
CA GLU A 157 5.75 13.18 11.31
C GLU A 157 5.78 12.71 9.85
N LEU A 158 6.77 11.89 9.49
CA LEU A 158 6.85 11.28 8.16
C LEU A 158 5.65 10.34 7.89
N LEU A 159 5.31 9.49 8.86
CA LEU A 159 4.15 8.61 8.75
C LEU A 159 2.84 9.40 8.65
N ALA A 160 2.66 10.43 9.46
CA ALA A 160 1.47 11.28 9.44
C ALA A 160 1.29 11.95 8.07
N THR A 161 2.38 12.41 7.45
CA THR A 161 2.37 13.02 6.12
C THR A 161 1.85 12.05 5.04
N VAL A 162 2.29 10.78 5.10
CA VAL A 162 1.84 9.76 4.12
C VAL A 162 0.41 9.32 4.41
N LEU A 163 0.06 9.06 5.67
CA LEU A 163 -1.30 8.69 6.09
C LEU A 163 -2.33 9.79 5.76
N ALA A 164 -1.94 11.06 5.81
CA ALA A 164 -2.80 12.17 5.41
C ALA A 164 -3.19 12.16 3.92
N ARG A 165 -2.49 11.37 3.08
CA ARG A 165 -2.81 11.15 1.66
C ARG A 165 -3.40 9.76 1.38
N ALA A 166 -3.44 8.87 2.36
CA ALA A 166 -3.92 7.52 2.18
C ALA A 166 -5.43 7.51 1.94
N THR A 167 -5.89 6.57 1.11
CA THR A 167 -7.28 6.17 1.07
C THR A 167 -7.59 5.31 2.31
N PRO A 168 -8.88 5.06 2.62
CA PRO A 168 -9.22 4.19 3.75
C PRO A 168 -8.66 2.77 3.62
N LEU A 169 -8.54 2.26 2.39
CA LEU A 169 -8.04 0.94 2.05
C LEU A 169 -6.53 0.94 1.77
#